data_AF-A0A6N7PP34-F1
#
_entry.id   AF-A0A6N7PP34-F1
#
_cell.length_a   1.000
_cell.length_b   1.000
_cell.length_c   1.000
_cell.angle_alpha   90.00
_cell.angle_beta   90.00
_cell.angle_gamma   90.00
#
_symmetry.space_group_name_H-M   'P 1'
#
loop_
_entity.id
_entity.type
_entity.pdbx_description
1 polymer ?
#
loop_
_entity_poly.entity_id
_entity_poly.type
_entity_poly.pdbx_seq_one_letter_code
_entity_poly.pdbx_strand_id
1 'polypeptide(L)'
;MDLIQSIWLSSAAGAGLFFGAGLLVSRAFPSKDGAAADPSLVQAEKEARQQAEAQLAALQQQNAELSRSATESAERARAEASQKAQGEAQRLREQVNQLQAEVNRAKAAASGPSPAEAQLRQENADLRQRLAAADQAAQALQAERARAHDLEQRLQAAMAQAQAGRGDDGARQDLERRLAEANAQVQAAQAQAQQLRASAQRAEQLAAENAQLKTRQGGSDKLSAELSTEKAKVAQLQQQVAALQKTAEGTSKLAQDIQAEKAKVRDLEQKLAAAQKSTGDSGKVSQELTAEKAKVAQLQAQIATLQQAANEAAKLGMELGVARSKVQDLEAKLKNASSGGGASTAEVDRLRGEIDVLKRSAISPKEHEALQKKTTDQAVRIRVLEQKAAELDYYSNENSDLRRRLEELEAIALEAKQMRRRIIDLEAQAFAMTAARSMEKAPPSVAPASQAPISFRNSDKRLETLLEEGMSSLLREETGGRAVVLADTRGLVIAAAGEVRYQNELAAAASVVSEVSDRMRSLLPIAEPHIVHILDVNNVVMRTRWLRWEDETLALSVLGFRDEAPDPAEEKVVKTVTKLFGYG
;
A
#
# COMPACT_ATOMS: atom_id res chain seq x y z
N MET A 1 20.36 -3.17 -14.52
CA MET A 1 20.69 -2.03 -15.38
C MET A 1 20.68 -0.81 -14.50
N ASP A 2 21.80 -0.10 -14.54
CA ASP A 2 22.32 0.82 -13.53
C ASP A 2 21.80 2.26 -13.64
N LEU A 3 22.31 3.09 -12.72
CA LEU A 3 22.37 4.56 -12.66
C LEU A 3 21.09 5.22 -12.08
N ILE A 4 21.09 6.00 -10.98
CA ILE A 4 21.98 7.11 -10.59
C ILE A 4 21.99 7.31 -9.05
N GLN A 5 23.21 7.31 -8.50
CA GLN A 5 23.83 8.19 -7.48
C GLN A 5 23.04 8.67 -6.25
N SER A 6 23.43 8.11 -5.11
CA SER A 6 23.29 8.66 -3.76
C SER A 6 24.16 9.91 -3.56
N ILE A 7 23.54 11.05 -3.27
CA ILE A 7 24.19 12.28 -2.81
C ILE A 7 24.57 12.12 -1.33
N TRP A 8 25.82 12.42 -1.02
CA TRP A 8 26.39 12.38 0.32
C TRP A 8 25.92 13.58 1.15
N LEU A 9 25.28 13.31 2.28
CA LEU A 9 25.21 14.22 3.42
C LEU A 9 26.62 14.32 4.06
N SER A 10 27.16 15.53 4.16
CA SER A 10 28.08 15.88 5.24
C SER A 10 27.62 17.19 5.86
N SER A 11 27.00 17.03 7.01
CA SER A 11 26.61 18.11 7.92
C SER A 11 27.85 18.80 8.49
N ALA A 12 27.86 20.12 8.38
CA ALA A 12 28.02 21.04 9.51
C ALA A 12 28.97 20.59 10.65
N ALA A 13 30.27 20.88 10.50
CA ALA A 13 31.17 21.19 11.62
C ALA A 13 32.47 21.76 11.03
N GLY A 14 32.54 23.07 10.79
CA GLY A 14 33.80 23.67 10.30
C GLY A 14 33.78 25.12 9.83
N ALA A 15 32.64 25.80 9.80
CA ALA A 15 32.56 27.21 9.39
C ALA A 15 32.24 28.11 10.59
N GLY A 16 33.20 28.25 11.51
CA GLY A 16 33.03 29.07 12.73
C GLY A 16 34.19 29.97 13.11
N LEU A 17 35.33 29.96 12.41
CA LEU A 17 36.55 30.57 12.94
C LEU A 17 37.52 31.18 11.90
N PHE A 18 37.09 31.86 10.83
CA PHE A 18 38.07 32.51 9.93
C PHE A 18 37.73 33.87 9.30
N PHE A 19 36.81 34.68 9.85
CA PHE A 19 36.63 36.07 9.39
C PHE A 19 36.69 37.11 10.52
N GLY A 20 37.72 37.03 11.36
CA GLY A 20 37.95 37.96 12.47
C GLY A 20 39.20 38.85 12.40
N ALA A 21 40.06 38.73 11.38
CA ALA A 21 41.39 39.36 11.42
C ALA A 21 41.78 40.19 10.18
N GLY A 22 40.83 40.66 9.38
CA GLY A 22 41.10 41.42 8.15
C GLY A 22 40.79 42.92 8.19
N LEU A 23 40.43 43.48 9.36
CA LEU A 23 39.72 44.76 9.42
C LEU A 23 40.35 45.78 10.40
N LEU A 24 41.68 45.81 10.53
CA LEU A 24 42.37 46.80 11.39
C LEU A 24 43.75 47.30 10.89
N VAL A 25 44.01 47.35 9.57
CA VAL A 25 45.21 48.04 9.04
C VAL A 25 44.90 48.83 7.76
N SER A 26 44.03 49.84 7.85
CA SER A 26 43.77 50.75 6.72
C SER A 26 43.72 52.22 7.12
N ARG A 27 44.29 52.57 8.28
CA ARG A 27 44.22 53.95 8.78
C ARG A 27 45.52 54.44 9.38
N ALA A 28 46.58 54.51 8.56
CA ALA A 28 47.67 55.47 8.73
C ALA A 28 48.70 55.30 7.60
N PHE A 29 48.57 56.04 6.50
CA PHE A 29 49.74 56.56 5.78
C PHE A 29 49.39 57.89 5.09
N PRO A 30 50.18 58.95 5.32
CA PRO A 30 50.07 60.21 4.60
C PRO A 30 50.77 60.12 3.23
N SER A 31 50.42 61.05 2.37
CA SER A 31 50.95 61.23 1.02
C SER A 31 52.38 61.79 1.00
N LYS A 32 53.07 61.51 -0.13
CA LYS A 32 54.18 62.29 -0.71
C LYS A 32 55.53 62.22 0.01
N ASP A 33 56.43 61.39 -0.49
CA ASP A 33 57.63 61.82 -1.24
C ASP A 33 58.56 60.62 -1.50
N GLY A 34 59.26 60.66 -2.63
CA GLY A 34 60.17 59.60 -3.07
C GLY A 34 61.34 59.43 -2.10
N ALA A 35 61.28 58.39 -1.27
CA ALA A 35 62.40 57.90 -0.49
C ALA A 35 62.67 56.43 -0.87
N ALA A 36 63.94 56.11 -1.11
CA ALA A 36 64.41 54.82 -1.54
C ALA A 36 63.87 53.69 -0.64
N ALA A 37 63.32 52.65 -1.28
CA ALA A 37 62.76 51.48 -0.62
C ALA A 37 63.82 50.79 0.25
N ASP A 38 63.55 50.70 1.55
CA ASP A 38 64.40 50.03 2.53
C ASP A 38 64.39 48.51 2.27
N PRO A 39 65.53 47.89 1.89
CA PRO A 39 65.58 46.48 1.48
C PRO A 39 65.20 45.49 2.60
N SER A 40 65.21 45.94 3.86
CA SER A 40 64.81 45.14 5.01
C SER A 40 63.31 44.79 5.02
N LEU A 41 62.45 45.68 4.53
CA LEU A 41 61.00 45.45 4.46
C LEU A 41 60.60 44.44 3.38
N VAL A 42 61.34 44.43 2.26
CA VAL A 42 61.13 43.45 1.18
C VAL A 42 61.53 42.05 1.61
N GLN A 43 62.55 41.93 2.47
CA GLN A 43 62.97 40.66 3.05
C GLN A 43 61.90 40.11 4.00
N ALA A 44 61.36 40.96 4.89
CA ALA A 44 60.30 40.58 5.83
C ALA A 44 58.99 40.19 5.11
N GLU A 45 58.64 40.86 4.01
CA GLU A 45 57.47 40.48 3.20
C GLU A 45 57.66 39.12 2.51
N LYS A 46 58.88 38.82 2.02
CA LYS A 46 59.19 37.52 1.44
C LYS A 46 59.09 36.39 2.46
N GLU A 47 59.62 36.59 3.66
CA GLU A 47 59.52 35.60 4.74
C GLU A 47 58.07 35.37 5.19
N ALA A 48 57.27 36.45 5.29
CA ALA A 48 55.85 36.35 5.62
C ALA A 48 55.05 35.58 4.55
N ARG A 49 55.33 35.80 3.25
CA ARG A 49 54.71 35.03 2.15
C ARG A 49 55.12 33.57 2.19
N GLN A 50 56.39 33.29 2.45
CA GLN A 50 56.89 31.92 2.52
C GLN A 50 56.27 31.14 3.69
N GLN A 51 56.05 31.81 4.84
CA GLN A 51 55.33 31.23 5.97
C GLN A 51 53.84 31.02 5.67
N ALA A 52 53.18 31.96 4.98
CA ALA A 52 51.78 31.82 4.59
C ALA A 52 51.58 30.67 3.58
N GLU A 53 52.47 30.52 2.60
CA GLU A 53 52.46 29.42 1.64
C GLU A 53 52.69 28.06 2.34
N ALA A 54 53.61 28.00 3.30
CA ALA A 54 53.85 26.78 4.10
C ALA A 54 52.62 26.39 4.94
N GLN A 55 51.92 27.36 5.54
CA GLN A 55 50.69 27.10 6.29
C GLN A 55 49.55 26.64 5.38
N LEU A 56 49.42 27.22 4.18
CA LEU A 56 48.40 26.82 3.21
C LEU A 56 48.65 25.39 2.71
N ALA A 57 49.90 25.03 2.46
CA ALA A 57 50.29 23.68 2.06
C ALA A 57 50.00 22.64 3.16
N ALA A 58 50.26 22.98 4.43
CA ALA A 58 49.94 22.11 5.57
C ALA A 58 48.42 21.88 5.72
N LEU A 59 47.61 22.94 5.57
CA LEU A 59 46.15 22.83 5.61
C LEU A 59 45.59 22.02 4.43
N GLN A 60 46.17 22.15 3.24
CA GLN A 60 45.80 21.33 2.09
C GLN A 60 46.10 19.84 2.32
N GLN A 61 47.26 19.50 2.92
CA GLN A 61 47.59 18.13 3.28
C GLN A 61 46.60 17.56 4.31
N GLN A 62 46.25 18.34 5.34
CA GLN A 62 45.30 17.92 6.36
C GLN A 62 43.89 17.67 5.81
N ASN A 63 43.42 18.52 4.89
CA ASN A 63 42.14 18.31 4.20
C ASN A 63 42.16 17.07 3.29
N ALA A 64 43.28 16.78 2.64
CA ALA A 64 43.43 15.59 1.81
C ALA A 64 43.40 14.29 2.65
N GLU A 65 44.04 14.29 3.82
CA GLU A 65 43.99 13.15 4.76
C GLU A 65 42.61 12.94 5.36
N LEU A 66 41.92 14.01 5.78
CA LEU A 66 40.54 13.92 6.27
C LEU A 66 39.60 13.35 5.21
N SER A 67 39.73 13.82 3.97
CA SER A 67 38.95 13.32 2.83
C SER A 67 39.20 11.83 2.59
N ARG A 68 40.46 11.38 2.66
CA ARG A 68 40.81 9.95 2.53
C ARG A 68 40.22 9.10 3.66
N SER A 69 40.30 9.55 4.91
CA SER A 69 39.72 8.81 6.03
C SER A 69 38.19 8.71 5.95
N ALA A 70 37.53 9.77 5.46
CA ALA A 70 36.09 9.78 5.24
C ALA A 70 35.70 8.76 4.16
N THR A 71 36.43 8.70 3.04
CA THR A 71 36.19 7.70 1.99
C THR A 71 36.44 6.26 2.46
N GLU A 72 37.48 6.01 3.26
CA GLU A 72 37.75 4.67 3.78
C GLU A 72 36.68 4.21 4.79
N SER A 73 36.18 5.12 5.64
CA SER A 73 35.10 4.81 6.58
C SER A 73 33.78 4.52 5.86
N ALA A 74 33.50 5.25 4.78
CA ALA A 74 32.35 5.05 3.90
C ALA A 74 32.36 3.67 3.24
N GLU A 75 33.52 3.25 2.73
CA GLU A 75 33.70 1.96 2.08
C GLU A 75 33.54 0.81 3.06
N ARG A 76 34.07 0.92 4.29
CA ARG A 76 33.86 -0.08 5.34
C ARG A 76 32.39 -0.22 5.72
N ALA A 77 31.67 0.90 5.90
CA ALA A 77 30.24 0.87 6.20
C ALA A 77 29.42 0.21 5.07
N ARG A 78 29.77 0.47 3.80
CA ARG A 78 29.14 -0.18 2.64
C ARG A 78 29.44 -1.68 2.59
N ALA A 79 30.68 -2.08 2.87
CA ALA A 79 31.06 -3.49 2.92
C ALA A 79 30.30 -4.26 4.01
N GLU A 80 30.20 -3.71 5.23
CA GLU A 80 29.44 -4.31 6.32
C GLU A 80 27.94 -4.42 6.03
N ALA A 81 27.34 -3.38 5.44
CA ALA A 81 25.94 -3.40 5.03
C ALA A 81 25.68 -4.49 3.98
N SER A 82 26.58 -4.64 3.01
CA SER A 82 26.48 -5.68 1.97
C SER A 82 26.56 -7.09 2.55
N GLN A 83 27.44 -7.33 3.54
CA GLN A 83 27.59 -8.63 4.19
C GLN A 83 26.35 -8.99 5.03
N LYS A 84 25.77 -8.03 5.75
CA LYS A 84 24.52 -8.25 6.50
C LYS A 84 23.36 -8.59 5.58
N ALA A 85 23.20 -7.85 4.48
CA ALA A 85 22.16 -8.12 3.49
C ALA A 85 22.30 -9.51 2.84
N GLN A 86 23.53 -9.95 2.55
CA GLN A 86 23.79 -11.29 2.04
C GLN A 86 23.45 -12.39 3.07
N GLY A 87 23.78 -12.18 4.35
CA GLY A 87 23.46 -13.12 5.43
C GLY A 87 21.94 -13.25 5.66
N GLU A 88 21.20 -12.15 5.61
CA GLU A 88 19.73 -12.17 5.72
C GLU A 88 19.08 -12.86 4.51
N ALA A 89 19.58 -12.61 3.29
CA ALA A 89 19.10 -13.28 2.09
C ALA A 89 19.33 -14.81 2.13
N GLN A 90 20.45 -15.27 2.70
CA GLN A 90 20.71 -16.70 2.90
C GLN A 90 19.74 -17.33 3.91
N ARG A 91 19.50 -16.68 5.05
CA ARG A 91 18.51 -17.15 6.05
C ARG A 91 17.11 -17.27 5.49
N LEU A 92 16.67 -16.29 4.69
CA LEU A 92 15.36 -16.33 4.04
C LEU A 92 15.25 -17.49 3.04
N ARG A 93 16.32 -17.77 2.27
CA ARG A 93 16.35 -18.94 1.37
C ARG A 93 16.25 -20.26 2.13
N GLU A 94 16.91 -20.38 3.28
CA GLU A 94 16.82 -21.57 4.13
C GLU A 94 15.41 -21.76 4.70
N GLN A 95 14.76 -20.69 5.17
CA GLN A 95 13.38 -20.75 5.65
C GLN A 95 12.39 -21.16 4.55
N VAL A 96 12.53 -20.60 3.35
CA VAL A 96 11.69 -20.99 2.19
C VAL A 96 11.88 -22.46 1.86
N ASN A 97 13.11 -22.98 1.87
CA ASN A 97 13.37 -24.40 1.64
C ASN A 97 12.77 -25.31 2.72
N GLN A 98 12.81 -24.90 3.99
CA GLN A 98 12.19 -25.63 5.09
C GLN A 98 10.67 -25.69 4.94
N LEU A 99 10.03 -24.55 4.66
CA LEU A 99 8.57 -24.48 4.43
C LEU A 99 8.16 -25.30 3.20
N GLN A 100 8.94 -25.29 2.13
CA GLN A 100 8.70 -26.13 0.96
C GLN A 100 8.74 -27.63 1.31
N ALA A 101 9.70 -28.05 2.16
CA ALA A 101 9.81 -29.42 2.62
C ALA A 101 8.63 -29.84 3.52
N GLU A 102 8.16 -28.94 4.39
CA GLU A 102 6.97 -29.17 5.23
C GLU A 102 5.70 -29.28 4.40
N VAL A 103 5.52 -28.41 3.40
CA VAL A 103 4.40 -28.48 2.46
C VAL A 103 4.42 -29.80 1.69
N ASN A 104 5.60 -30.27 1.26
CA ASN A 104 5.74 -31.55 0.58
C ASN A 104 5.44 -32.74 1.50
N ARG A 105 5.85 -32.69 2.79
CA ARG A 105 5.46 -33.70 3.79
C ARG A 105 3.97 -33.70 4.07
N ALA A 106 3.35 -32.53 4.22
CA ALA A 106 1.93 -32.39 4.45
C ALA A 106 1.10 -32.90 3.25
N LYS A 107 1.55 -32.63 2.02
CA LYS A 107 0.95 -33.19 0.80
C LYS A 107 1.08 -34.72 0.73
N ALA A 108 2.24 -35.28 1.07
CA ALA A 108 2.43 -36.73 1.11
C ALA A 108 1.54 -37.40 2.18
N ALA A 109 1.40 -36.76 3.36
CA ALA A 109 0.52 -37.22 4.43
C ALA A 109 -0.98 -37.11 4.06
N ALA A 110 -1.36 -36.15 3.22
CA ALA A 110 -2.73 -35.98 2.73
C ALA A 110 -3.09 -36.92 1.55
N SER A 111 -2.10 -37.49 0.84
CA SER A 111 -2.32 -38.35 -0.33
C SER A 111 -2.38 -39.86 -0.03
N GLY A 112 -2.06 -40.29 1.19
CA GLY A 112 -2.17 -41.69 1.61
C GLY A 112 -3.50 -41.97 2.31
N PRO A 113 -4.16 -43.13 2.09
CA PRO A 113 -5.30 -43.52 2.90
C PRO A 113 -4.85 -43.64 4.36
N SER A 114 -5.57 -42.99 5.26
CA SER A 114 -5.20 -43.01 6.68
C SER A 114 -5.24 -44.45 7.22
N PRO A 115 -4.46 -44.79 8.26
CA PRO A 115 -4.51 -46.11 8.89
C PRO A 115 -5.93 -46.52 9.30
N ALA A 116 -6.73 -45.53 9.72
CA ALA A 116 -8.14 -45.71 10.07
C ALA A 116 -9.02 -46.05 8.86
N GLU A 117 -8.78 -45.46 7.69
CA GLU A 117 -9.51 -45.79 6.45
C GLU A 117 -9.14 -47.18 5.90
N ALA A 118 -7.88 -47.59 6.05
CA ALA A 118 -7.45 -48.93 5.67
C ALA A 118 -8.11 -50.00 6.57
N GLN A 119 -8.18 -49.72 7.88
CA GLN A 119 -8.83 -50.59 8.87
C GLN A 119 -10.35 -50.68 8.63
N LEU A 120 -11.02 -49.54 8.36
CA LEU A 120 -12.45 -49.52 8.01
C LEU A 120 -12.77 -50.24 6.69
N ARG A 121 -11.87 -50.20 5.70
CA ARG A 121 -12.02 -50.98 4.46
C ARG A 121 -11.92 -52.48 4.71
N GLN A 122 -10.99 -52.89 5.55
CA GLN A 122 -10.81 -54.29 5.92
C GLN A 122 -12.01 -54.82 6.73
N GLU A 123 -12.49 -54.06 7.71
CA GLU A 123 -13.69 -54.41 8.47
C GLU A 123 -14.95 -54.47 7.59
N ASN A 124 -15.11 -53.57 6.62
CA ASN A 124 -16.21 -53.65 5.66
C ASN A 124 -16.13 -54.88 4.74
N ALA A 125 -14.93 -55.34 4.39
CA ALA A 125 -14.74 -56.55 3.60
C ALA A 125 -15.14 -57.80 4.40
N ASP A 126 -14.69 -57.90 5.65
CA ASP A 126 -15.06 -58.98 6.58
C ASP A 126 -16.56 -59.01 6.86
N LEU A 127 -17.20 -57.86 7.05
CA LEU A 127 -18.65 -57.77 7.26
C LEU A 127 -19.44 -58.24 6.04
N ARG A 128 -19.01 -57.89 4.82
CA ARG A 128 -19.63 -58.38 3.59
C ARG A 128 -19.52 -59.89 3.45
N GLN A 129 -18.38 -60.46 3.84
CA GLN A 129 -18.18 -61.92 3.82
C GLN A 129 -19.05 -62.63 4.85
N ARG A 130 -19.23 -62.04 6.04
CA ARG A 130 -20.16 -62.56 7.07
C ARG A 130 -21.62 -62.48 6.65
N LEU A 131 -22.02 -61.41 5.95
CA LEU A 131 -23.38 -61.27 5.42
C LEU A 131 -23.67 -62.34 4.36
N ALA A 132 -22.73 -62.56 3.43
CA ALA A 132 -22.86 -63.61 2.42
C ALA A 132 -22.95 -65.02 3.03
N ALA A 133 -22.19 -65.29 4.11
CA ALA A 133 -22.29 -66.55 4.85
C ALA A 133 -23.64 -66.71 5.58
N ALA A 134 -24.19 -65.62 6.11
CA ALA A 134 -25.52 -65.63 6.75
C ALA A 134 -26.64 -65.90 5.73
N ASP A 135 -26.56 -65.31 4.53
CA ASP A 135 -27.52 -65.55 3.45
C ASP A 135 -27.49 -67.02 2.98
N GLN A 136 -26.31 -67.62 2.87
CA GLN A 136 -26.16 -69.05 2.57
C GLN A 136 -26.76 -69.94 3.67
N ALA A 137 -26.58 -69.58 4.94
CA ALA A 137 -27.18 -70.30 6.06
C ALA A 137 -28.72 -70.19 6.08
N ALA A 138 -29.27 -69.03 5.70
CA ALA A 138 -30.71 -68.82 5.58
C ALA A 138 -31.33 -69.66 4.45
N GLN A 139 -30.65 -69.77 3.31
CA GLN A 139 -31.07 -70.65 2.21
C GLN A 139 -31.01 -72.13 2.61
N ALA A 140 -29.97 -72.54 3.34
CA ALA A 140 -29.86 -73.89 3.89
C ALA A 140 -30.98 -74.23 4.89
N LEU A 141 -31.35 -73.30 5.77
CA LEU A 141 -32.51 -73.44 6.67
C LEU A 141 -33.81 -73.64 5.90
N GLN A 142 -34.04 -72.88 4.81
CA GLN A 142 -35.24 -73.03 3.99
C GLN A 142 -35.29 -74.41 3.32
N ALA A 143 -34.16 -74.90 2.81
CA ALA A 143 -34.06 -76.24 2.22
C ALA A 143 -34.33 -77.36 3.26
N GLU A 144 -33.77 -77.24 4.47
CA GLU A 144 -34.03 -78.20 5.55
C GLU A 144 -35.47 -78.18 6.04
N ARG A 145 -36.13 -77.01 6.10
CA ARG A 145 -37.57 -76.94 6.39
C ARG A 145 -38.41 -77.65 5.34
N ALA A 146 -38.07 -77.52 4.06
CA ALA A 146 -38.76 -78.24 2.99
C ALA A 146 -38.57 -79.76 3.10
N ARG A 147 -37.36 -80.21 3.46
CA ARG A 147 -37.06 -81.64 3.71
C ARG A 147 -37.83 -82.19 4.91
N ALA A 148 -37.85 -81.46 6.02
CA ALA A 148 -38.61 -81.85 7.21
C ALA A 148 -40.11 -82.00 6.88
N HIS A 149 -40.66 -81.13 6.04
CA HIS A 149 -42.06 -81.20 5.65
C HIS A 149 -42.36 -82.40 4.71
N ASP A 150 -41.47 -82.73 3.77
CA ASP A 150 -41.59 -83.94 2.93
C ASP A 150 -41.50 -85.22 3.79
N LEU A 151 -40.59 -85.26 4.77
CA LEU A 151 -40.48 -86.37 5.71
C LEU A 151 -41.73 -86.53 6.59
N GLU A 152 -42.31 -85.43 7.09
CA GLU A 152 -43.57 -85.45 7.83
C GLU A 152 -44.72 -86.02 6.98
N GLN A 153 -44.83 -85.63 5.70
CA GLN A 153 -45.83 -86.17 4.77
C GLN A 153 -45.63 -87.68 4.54
N ARG A 154 -44.39 -88.13 4.36
CA ARG A 154 -44.07 -89.57 4.21
C ARG A 154 -44.39 -90.36 5.47
N LEU A 155 -44.12 -89.79 6.64
CA LEU A 155 -44.41 -90.42 7.94
C LEU A 155 -45.93 -90.56 8.15
N GLN A 156 -46.71 -89.54 7.78
CA GLN A 156 -48.18 -89.61 7.75
C GLN A 156 -48.70 -90.69 6.79
N ALA A 157 -48.12 -90.79 5.58
CA ALA A 157 -48.49 -91.82 4.61
C ALA A 157 -48.15 -93.24 5.10
N ALA A 158 -46.98 -93.43 5.72
CA ALA A 158 -46.56 -94.70 6.31
C ALA A 158 -47.45 -95.10 7.50
N MET A 159 -47.85 -94.15 8.36
CA MET A 159 -48.81 -94.39 9.44
C MET A 159 -50.19 -94.82 8.91
N ALA A 160 -50.68 -94.19 7.84
CA ALA A 160 -51.94 -94.57 7.20
C ALA A 160 -51.88 -96.00 6.60
N GLN A 161 -50.75 -96.38 5.99
CA GLN A 161 -50.54 -97.74 5.46
C GLN A 161 -50.44 -98.80 6.58
N ALA A 162 -49.77 -98.48 7.68
CA ALA A 162 -49.67 -99.37 8.84
C ALA A 162 -51.04 -99.63 9.52
N GLN A 163 -51.96 -98.67 9.49
CA GLN A 163 -53.33 -98.85 9.98
C GLN A 163 -54.19 -99.75 9.06
N ALA A 164 -53.84 -99.89 7.79
CA ALA A 164 -54.59 -100.67 6.80
C ALA A 164 -54.16 -102.16 6.71
N GLY A 165 -52.93 -102.50 7.10
CA GLY A 165 -52.40 -103.87 7.06
C GLY A 165 -52.52 -104.61 8.40
N ARG A 166 -53.62 -105.33 8.63
CA ARG A 166 -53.73 -106.32 9.73
C ARG A 166 -53.46 -107.72 9.18
N GLY A 167 -52.29 -108.31 9.44
CA GLY A 167 -52.10 -109.74 9.19
C GLY A 167 -50.71 -110.36 9.29
N ASP A 168 -49.60 -109.59 9.26
CA ASP A 168 -48.26 -110.19 9.14
C ASP A 168 -47.26 -109.57 10.15
N ASP A 169 -46.88 -110.33 11.18
CA ASP A 169 -46.10 -109.84 12.32
C ASP A 169 -44.65 -109.44 11.95
N GLY A 170 -44.08 -110.03 10.90
CA GLY A 170 -42.77 -109.64 10.36
C GLY A 170 -42.77 -108.27 9.66
N ALA A 171 -43.81 -108.00 8.86
CA ALA A 171 -43.99 -106.71 8.21
C ALA A 171 -44.26 -105.59 9.23
N ARG A 172 -44.88 -105.93 10.37
CA ARG A 172 -45.14 -104.99 11.47
C ARG A 172 -43.87 -104.53 12.18
N GLN A 173 -42.92 -105.44 12.44
CA GLN A 173 -41.63 -105.07 13.04
C GLN A 173 -40.77 -104.19 12.12
N ASP A 174 -40.77 -104.48 10.82
CA ASP A 174 -40.06 -103.64 9.84
C ASP A 174 -40.69 -102.24 9.70
N LEU A 175 -42.02 -102.15 9.75
CA LEU A 175 -42.73 -100.87 9.79
C LEU A 175 -42.44 -100.09 11.07
N GLU A 176 -42.44 -100.74 12.24
CA GLU A 176 -42.09 -100.12 13.52
C GLU A 176 -40.65 -99.58 13.53
N ARG A 177 -39.70 -100.34 12.95
CA ARG A 177 -38.31 -99.87 12.79
C ARG A 177 -38.20 -98.66 11.87
N ARG A 178 -38.89 -98.67 10.73
CA ARG A 178 -38.93 -97.51 9.81
C ARG A 178 -39.59 -96.29 10.43
N LEU A 179 -40.62 -96.48 11.25
CA LEU A 179 -41.28 -95.40 11.99
C LEU A 179 -40.37 -94.81 13.08
N ALA A 180 -39.61 -95.65 13.78
CA ALA A 180 -38.61 -95.21 14.75
C ALA A 180 -37.46 -94.43 14.08
N GLU A 181 -36.95 -94.91 12.95
CA GLU A 181 -35.92 -94.23 12.16
C GLU A 181 -36.42 -92.88 11.59
N ALA A 182 -37.65 -92.84 11.07
CA ALA A 182 -38.27 -91.60 10.59
C ALA A 182 -38.52 -90.60 11.74
N ASN A 183 -38.97 -91.06 12.92
CA ASN A 183 -39.12 -90.21 14.10
C ASN A 183 -37.79 -89.64 14.58
N ALA A 184 -36.71 -90.43 14.57
CA ALA A 184 -35.37 -89.95 14.92
C ALA A 184 -34.88 -88.87 13.94
N GLN A 185 -35.14 -89.04 12.63
CA GLN A 185 -34.80 -88.05 11.61
C GLN A 185 -35.60 -86.74 11.77
N VAL A 186 -36.90 -86.82 12.09
CA VAL A 186 -37.73 -85.63 12.36
C VAL A 186 -37.22 -84.89 13.59
N GLN A 187 -36.85 -85.58 14.68
CA GLN A 187 -36.27 -84.94 15.86
C GLN A 187 -34.92 -84.26 15.57
N ALA A 188 -34.05 -84.90 14.77
CA ALA A 188 -32.78 -84.30 14.36
C ALA A 188 -32.98 -83.04 13.49
N ALA A 189 -33.91 -83.09 12.54
CA ALA A 189 -34.25 -81.93 11.70
C ALA A 189 -34.86 -80.78 12.52
N GLN A 190 -35.69 -81.09 13.53
CA GLN A 190 -36.24 -80.08 14.43
C GLN A 190 -35.16 -79.41 15.29
N ALA A 191 -34.22 -80.17 15.84
CA ALA A 191 -33.09 -79.62 16.59
C ALA A 191 -32.21 -78.70 15.72
N GLN A 192 -31.93 -79.10 14.48
CA GLN A 192 -31.16 -78.29 13.53
C GLN A 192 -31.92 -77.00 13.13
N ALA A 193 -33.25 -77.08 12.94
CA ALA A 193 -34.07 -75.91 12.65
C ALA A 193 -34.15 -74.91 13.83
N GLN A 194 -34.12 -75.40 15.07
CA GLN A 194 -34.03 -74.54 16.27
C GLN A 194 -32.68 -73.83 16.37
N GLN A 195 -31.58 -74.53 16.11
CA GLN A 195 -30.24 -73.94 16.10
C GLN A 195 -30.10 -72.84 15.05
N LEU A 196 -30.63 -73.06 13.84
CA LEU A 196 -30.62 -72.07 12.77
C LEU A 196 -31.57 -70.88 13.04
N ARG A 197 -32.66 -71.06 13.78
CA ARG A 197 -33.49 -69.93 14.27
C ARG A 197 -32.73 -69.06 15.26
N ALA A 198 -32.00 -69.67 16.20
CA ALA A 198 -31.18 -68.93 17.16
C ALA A 198 -30.06 -68.13 16.46
N SER A 199 -29.42 -68.67 15.41
CA SER A 199 -28.43 -67.93 14.63
C SER A 199 -29.05 -66.77 13.85
N ALA A 200 -30.26 -66.93 13.30
CA ALA A 200 -30.97 -65.85 12.60
C ALA A 200 -31.32 -64.69 13.53
N GLN A 201 -31.81 -64.98 14.74
CA GLN A 201 -32.09 -63.94 15.76
C GLN A 201 -30.82 -63.18 16.17
N ARG A 202 -29.68 -63.87 16.30
CA ARG A 202 -28.39 -63.24 16.58
C ARG A 202 -27.90 -62.35 15.43
N ALA A 203 -28.13 -62.76 14.18
CA ALA A 203 -27.81 -61.94 13.01
C ALA A 203 -28.68 -60.67 12.96
N GLU A 204 -29.96 -60.76 13.31
CA GLU A 204 -30.87 -59.62 13.38
C GLU A 204 -30.47 -58.62 14.49
N GLN A 205 -30.05 -59.12 15.66
CA GLN A 205 -29.48 -58.29 16.74
C GLN A 205 -28.21 -57.56 16.28
N LEU A 206 -27.28 -58.25 15.62
CA LEU A 206 -26.06 -57.65 15.08
C LEU A 206 -26.34 -56.64 13.95
N ALA A 207 -27.39 -56.85 13.16
CA ALA A 207 -27.84 -55.89 12.14
C ALA A 207 -28.43 -54.63 12.79
N ALA A 208 -29.21 -54.77 13.86
CA ALA A 208 -29.74 -53.65 14.64
C ALA A 208 -28.62 -52.85 15.33
N GLU A 209 -27.62 -53.51 15.92
CA GLU A 209 -26.44 -52.85 16.48
C GLU A 209 -25.65 -52.08 15.41
N ASN A 210 -25.46 -52.66 14.22
CA ASN A 210 -24.80 -51.98 13.11
C ASN A 210 -25.60 -50.75 12.62
N ALA A 211 -26.92 -50.80 12.59
CA ALA A 211 -27.75 -49.65 12.26
C ALA A 211 -27.61 -48.53 13.32
N GLN A 212 -27.50 -48.88 14.59
CA GLN A 212 -27.22 -47.94 15.69
C GLN A 212 -25.80 -47.35 15.61
N LEU A 213 -24.80 -48.14 15.23
CA LEU A 213 -23.42 -47.65 15.04
C LEU A 213 -23.32 -46.69 13.86
N LYS A 214 -24.00 -46.97 12.74
CA LYS A 214 -24.06 -46.05 11.58
C LYS A 214 -24.73 -44.72 11.91
N THR A 215 -25.78 -44.71 12.72
CA THR A 215 -26.44 -43.47 13.14
C THR A 215 -25.58 -42.67 14.12
N ARG A 216 -24.82 -43.33 15.00
CA ARG A 216 -23.82 -42.67 15.86
C ARG A 216 -22.67 -42.05 15.07
N GLN A 217 -22.13 -42.77 14.07
CA GLN A 217 -21.10 -42.24 13.17
C GLN A 217 -21.60 -41.00 12.42
N GLY A 218 -22.80 -41.03 11.86
CA GLY A 218 -23.39 -39.86 11.18
C GLY A 218 -23.64 -38.65 12.10
N GLY A 219 -23.76 -38.85 13.42
CA GLY A 219 -23.81 -37.76 14.41
C GLY A 219 -22.42 -37.19 14.71
N SER A 220 -21.40 -38.05 14.83
CA SER A 220 -20.00 -37.66 15.02
C SER A 220 -19.46 -36.88 13.82
N ASP A 221 -19.77 -37.30 12.60
CA ASP A 221 -19.32 -36.64 11.38
C ASP A 221 -19.88 -35.21 11.27
N LYS A 222 -21.14 -35.02 11.66
CA LYS A 222 -21.78 -33.68 11.69
C LYS A 222 -21.14 -32.77 12.73
N LEU A 223 -20.92 -33.25 13.95
CA LEU A 223 -20.23 -32.49 14.99
C LEU A 223 -18.79 -32.15 14.58
N SER A 224 -18.11 -33.04 13.86
CA SER A 224 -16.76 -32.77 13.34
C SER A 224 -16.75 -31.67 12.26
N ALA A 225 -17.74 -31.65 11.37
CA ALA A 225 -17.88 -30.64 10.34
C ALA A 225 -18.24 -29.26 10.93
N GLU A 226 -19.12 -29.23 11.93
CA GLU A 226 -19.45 -28.01 12.67
C GLU A 226 -18.23 -27.47 13.44
N LEU A 227 -17.46 -28.34 14.08
CA LEU A 227 -16.22 -27.96 14.76
C LEU A 227 -15.18 -27.39 13.78
N SER A 228 -15.03 -27.99 12.61
CA SER A 228 -14.13 -27.48 11.56
C SER A 228 -14.55 -26.09 11.08
N THR A 229 -15.87 -25.86 10.93
CA THR A 229 -16.42 -24.58 10.49
C THR A 229 -16.19 -23.48 11.55
N GLU A 230 -16.44 -23.79 12.82
CA GLU A 230 -16.28 -22.79 13.88
C GLU A 230 -14.81 -22.51 14.19
N LYS A 231 -13.90 -23.49 14.02
CA LYS A 231 -12.45 -23.27 14.05
C LYS A 231 -11.97 -22.32 12.94
N ALA A 232 -12.51 -22.46 11.73
CA ALA A 232 -12.19 -21.56 10.63
C ALA A 232 -12.66 -20.13 10.92
N LYS A 233 -13.87 -19.97 11.50
CA LYS A 233 -14.39 -18.67 11.92
C LYS A 233 -13.56 -18.03 13.04
N VAL A 234 -13.10 -18.80 14.02
CA VAL A 234 -12.20 -18.32 15.07
C VAL A 234 -10.87 -17.84 14.47
N ALA A 235 -10.29 -18.55 13.50
CA ALA A 235 -9.07 -18.12 12.82
C ALA A 235 -9.28 -16.80 12.04
N GLN A 236 -10.43 -16.65 11.38
CA GLN A 236 -10.77 -15.45 10.63
C GLN A 236 -10.97 -14.23 11.55
N LEU A 237 -11.72 -14.39 12.65
CA LEU A 237 -11.90 -13.33 13.65
C LEU A 237 -10.57 -12.95 14.31
N GLN A 238 -9.67 -13.92 14.55
CA GLN A 238 -8.33 -13.64 15.08
C GLN A 238 -7.50 -12.78 14.13
N GLN A 239 -7.53 -13.08 12.84
CA GLN A 239 -6.84 -12.28 11.82
C GLN A 239 -7.40 -10.86 11.73
N GLN A 240 -8.73 -10.69 11.78
CA GLN A 240 -9.37 -9.37 11.75
C GLN A 240 -9.04 -8.53 12.98
N VAL A 241 -9.08 -9.12 14.17
CA VAL A 241 -8.71 -8.43 15.42
C VAL A 241 -7.24 -8.00 15.38
N ALA A 242 -6.32 -8.86 14.92
CA ALA A 242 -4.90 -8.53 14.80
C ALA A 242 -4.64 -7.38 13.80
N ALA A 243 -5.35 -7.37 12.66
CA ALA A 243 -5.22 -6.31 11.66
C ALA A 243 -5.72 -4.94 12.18
N LEU A 244 -6.84 -4.93 12.90
CA LEU A 244 -7.38 -3.71 13.50
C LEU A 244 -6.54 -3.23 14.69
N GLN A 245 -5.96 -4.13 15.48
CA GLN A 245 -5.02 -3.78 16.54
C GLN A 245 -3.77 -3.10 15.99
N LYS A 246 -3.18 -3.63 14.90
CA LYS A 246 -2.04 -3.02 14.22
C LYS A 246 -2.37 -1.62 13.69
N THR A 247 -3.59 -1.41 13.24
CA THR A 247 -4.09 -0.09 12.82
C THR A 247 -4.24 0.87 14.03
N ALA A 248 -4.66 0.35 15.17
CA ALA A 248 -4.85 1.13 16.41
C ALA A 248 -3.54 1.48 17.15
N GLU A 249 -2.44 0.78 16.94
CA GLU A 249 -1.14 1.10 17.56
C GLU A 249 -0.60 2.49 17.15
N GLY A 250 -1.05 3.05 16.02
CA GLY A 250 -0.71 4.40 15.59
C GLY A 250 -1.36 5.53 16.41
N THR A 251 -2.41 5.23 17.19
CA THR A 251 -3.23 6.27 17.86
C THR A 251 -2.47 7.02 18.95
N SER A 252 -1.50 6.38 19.62
CA SER A 252 -0.70 7.01 20.68
C SER A 252 0.29 8.04 20.14
N LYS A 253 0.90 7.78 18.97
CA LYS A 253 1.80 8.74 18.32
C LYS A 253 1.03 9.93 17.76
N LEU A 254 -0.09 9.68 17.08
CA LEU A 254 -1.01 10.71 16.58
C LEU A 254 -1.55 11.62 17.71
N ALA A 255 -1.82 11.07 18.89
CA ALA A 255 -2.22 11.86 20.05
C ALA A 255 -1.10 12.80 20.56
N GLN A 256 0.15 12.35 20.52
CA GLN A 256 1.31 13.19 20.85
C GLN A 256 1.53 14.29 19.80
N ASP A 257 1.41 13.96 18.52
CA ASP A 257 1.55 14.91 17.41
C ASP A 257 0.48 16.02 17.48
N ILE A 258 -0.77 15.69 17.84
CA ILE A 258 -1.81 16.70 18.10
C ILE A 258 -1.46 17.60 19.27
N GLN A 259 -0.89 17.06 20.36
CA GLN A 259 -0.49 17.90 21.49
C GLN A 259 0.63 18.85 21.10
N ALA A 260 1.59 18.39 20.30
CA ALA A 260 2.67 19.22 19.76
C ALA A 260 2.13 20.34 18.85
N GLU A 261 1.24 20.03 17.90
CA GLU A 261 0.70 21.08 17.01
C GLU A 261 -0.28 22.02 17.71
N LYS A 262 -1.04 21.56 18.72
CA LYS A 262 -1.81 22.46 19.59
C LYS A 262 -0.92 23.44 20.36
N ALA A 263 0.28 23.01 20.76
CA ALA A 263 1.23 23.90 21.42
C ALA A 263 1.79 24.94 20.44
N LYS A 264 2.11 24.55 19.19
CA LYS A 264 2.53 25.50 18.15
C LYS A 264 1.43 26.49 17.77
N VAL A 265 0.17 26.06 17.68
CA VAL A 265 -0.98 26.95 17.45
C VAL A 265 -1.08 28.00 18.56
N ARG A 266 -0.93 27.62 19.83
CA ARG A 266 -0.92 28.59 20.94
C ARG A 266 0.24 29.58 20.86
N ASP A 267 1.42 29.10 20.49
CA ASP A 267 2.62 29.94 20.36
C ASP A 267 2.49 30.94 19.19
N LEU A 268 1.92 30.50 18.06
CA LEU A 268 1.59 31.35 16.93
C LEU A 268 0.45 32.34 17.25
N GLU A 269 -0.56 31.97 18.03
CA GLU A 269 -1.61 32.89 18.51
C GLU A 269 -1.01 34.00 19.39
N GLN A 270 -0.07 33.66 20.27
CA GLN A 270 0.64 34.63 21.10
C GLN A 270 1.55 35.55 20.26
N LYS A 271 2.29 34.99 19.29
CA LYS A 271 3.11 35.75 18.34
C LYS A 271 2.27 36.65 17.45
N LEU A 272 1.11 36.20 17.00
CA LEU A 272 0.17 37.03 16.22
C LEU A 272 -0.37 38.19 17.06
N ALA A 273 -0.75 37.95 18.32
CA ALA A 273 -1.20 39.00 19.23
C ALA A 273 -0.09 40.02 19.55
N ALA A 274 1.17 39.59 19.61
CA ALA A 274 2.34 40.48 19.75
C ALA A 274 2.62 41.25 18.45
N ALA A 275 2.59 40.58 17.30
CA ALA A 275 2.80 41.17 15.97
C ALA A 275 1.67 42.12 15.56
N GLN A 276 0.45 41.99 16.11
CA GLN A 276 -0.63 42.97 15.91
C GLN A 276 -0.43 44.25 16.75
N LYS A 277 0.40 44.20 17.80
CA LYS A 277 0.77 45.37 18.62
C LYS A 277 2.02 46.10 18.10
N SER A 278 2.79 45.49 17.21
CA SER A 278 3.97 46.06 16.54
C SER A 278 3.74 46.19 15.04
N THR A 279 4.30 47.18 14.36
CA THR A 279 4.05 47.46 12.92
C THR A 279 4.73 46.48 11.94
N GLY A 280 4.76 45.17 12.20
CA GLY A 280 5.50 44.18 11.40
C GLY A 280 4.84 42.80 11.23
N ASP A 281 5.06 42.20 10.04
CA ASP A 281 4.86 40.81 9.57
C ASP A 281 3.63 39.98 10.06
N SER A 282 2.56 40.65 10.51
CA SER A 282 1.31 40.02 10.98
C SER A 282 0.61 39.14 9.92
N GLY A 283 0.81 39.43 8.63
CA GLY A 283 0.27 38.65 7.52
C GLY A 283 0.85 37.23 7.42
N LYS A 284 2.17 37.08 7.60
CA LYS A 284 2.84 35.77 7.54
C LYS A 284 2.46 34.89 8.73
N VAL A 285 2.46 35.45 9.95
CA VAL A 285 2.06 34.73 11.16
C VAL A 285 0.57 34.31 11.10
N SER A 286 -0.29 35.10 10.46
CA SER A 286 -1.69 34.74 10.24
C SER A 286 -1.86 33.56 9.28
N GLN A 287 -1.07 33.49 8.21
CA GLN A 287 -1.07 32.37 7.26
C GLN A 287 -0.54 31.08 7.90
N GLU A 288 0.56 31.16 8.64
CA GLU A 288 1.11 30.02 9.38
C GLU A 288 0.10 29.49 10.43
N LEU A 289 -0.61 30.39 11.12
CA LEU A 289 -1.65 29.99 12.07
C LEU A 289 -2.85 29.30 11.40
N THR A 290 -3.24 29.72 10.19
CA THR A 290 -4.34 29.07 9.46
C THR A 290 -3.94 27.70 8.94
N ALA A 291 -2.73 27.56 8.42
CA ALA A 291 -2.17 26.27 8.00
C ALA A 291 -2.08 25.28 9.17
N GLU A 292 -1.60 25.74 10.34
CA GLU A 292 -1.42 24.87 11.50
C GLU A 292 -2.75 24.47 12.16
N LYS A 293 -3.76 25.35 12.13
CA LYS A 293 -5.15 25.01 12.53
C LYS A 293 -5.78 23.96 11.60
N ALA A 294 -5.53 24.05 10.30
CA ALA A 294 -5.99 23.04 9.34
C ALA A 294 -5.34 21.67 9.60
N LYS A 295 -4.04 21.65 9.93
CA LYS A 295 -3.30 20.44 10.28
C LYS A 295 -3.82 19.80 11.57
N VAL A 296 -4.12 20.58 12.61
CA VAL A 296 -4.76 20.10 13.84
C VAL A 296 -6.14 19.48 13.55
N ALA A 297 -6.95 20.11 12.69
CA ALA A 297 -8.26 19.57 12.31
C ALA A 297 -8.14 18.24 11.54
N GLN A 298 -7.15 18.13 10.66
CA GLN A 298 -6.86 16.90 9.91
C GLN A 298 -6.41 15.76 10.83
N LEU A 299 -5.51 16.03 11.77
CA LEU A 299 -5.06 15.04 12.76
C LEU A 299 -6.21 14.62 13.69
N GLN A 300 -7.10 15.55 14.08
CA GLN A 300 -8.30 15.22 14.87
C GLN A 300 -9.24 14.28 14.13
N ALA A 301 -9.43 14.47 12.82
CA ALA A 301 -10.23 13.56 11.98
C ALA A 301 -9.59 12.16 11.87
N GLN A 302 -8.26 12.09 11.79
CA GLN A 302 -7.53 10.81 11.79
C GLN A 302 -7.68 10.05 13.11
N ILE A 303 -7.60 10.73 14.26
CA ILE A 303 -7.83 10.11 15.57
C ILE A 303 -9.27 9.58 15.69
N ALA A 304 -10.27 10.33 15.24
CA ALA A 304 -11.66 9.88 15.27
C ALA A 304 -11.86 8.57 14.48
N THR A 305 -11.21 8.48 13.31
CA THR A 305 -11.23 7.28 12.46
C THR A 305 -10.54 6.09 13.15
N LEU A 306 -9.41 6.31 13.81
CA LEU A 306 -8.69 5.26 14.55
C LEU A 306 -9.42 4.81 15.81
N GLN A 307 -10.10 5.73 16.52
CA GLN A 307 -10.96 5.37 17.65
C GLN A 307 -12.14 4.50 17.22
N GLN A 308 -12.72 4.77 16.05
CA GLN A 308 -13.77 3.92 15.49
C GLN A 308 -13.24 2.51 15.19
N ALA A 309 -12.05 2.40 14.59
CA ALA A 309 -11.40 1.12 14.35
C ALA A 309 -11.09 0.34 15.66
N ALA A 310 -10.67 1.05 16.72
CA ALA A 310 -10.44 0.45 18.03
C ALA A 310 -11.73 -0.08 18.68
N ASN A 311 -12.84 0.64 18.53
CA ASN A 311 -14.15 0.19 19.02
C ASN A 311 -14.66 -1.04 18.26
N GLU A 312 -14.45 -1.09 16.94
CA GLU A 312 -14.75 -2.27 16.11
C GLU A 312 -13.88 -3.47 16.51
N ALA A 313 -12.59 -3.26 16.79
CA ALA A 313 -11.70 -4.30 17.29
C ALA A 313 -12.17 -4.87 18.64
N ALA A 314 -12.62 -4.01 19.56
CA ALA A 314 -13.16 -4.43 20.85
C ALA A 314 -14.43 -5.29 20.70
N LYS A 315 -15.33 -4.89 19.78
CA LYS A 315 -16.55 -5.65 19.48
C LYS A 315 -16.23 -7.03 18.89
N LEU A 316 -15.34 -7.08 17.90
CA LEU A 316 -14.90 -8.36 17.30
C LEU A 316 -14.15 -9.23 18.32
N GLY A 317 -13.43 -8.63 19.27
CA GLY A 317 -12.81 -9.34 20.39
C GLY A 317 -13.83 -10.06 21.29
N MET A 318 -14.99 -9.43 21.56
CA MET A 318 -16.08 -10.08 22.29
C MET A 318 -16.70 -11.23 21.49
N GLU A 319 -16.95 -11.03 20.20
CA GLU A 319 -17.48 -12.07 19.29
C GLU A 319 -16.53 -13.27 19.19
N LEU A 320 -15.22 -13.01 19.17
CA LEU A 320 -14.17 -14.04 19.20
C LEU A 320 -14.14 -14.81 20.53
N GLY A 321 -14.38 -14.13 21.65
CA GLY A 321 -14.54 -14.77 22.96
C GLY A 321 -15.71 -15.76 22.97
N VAL A 322 -16.87 -15.34 22.43
CA VAL A 322 -18.06 -16.19 22.29
C VAL A 322 -17.82 -17.36 21.32
N ALA A 323 -17.12 -17.13 20.21
CA ALA A 323 -16.78 -18.20 19.26
C ALA A 323 -15.81 -19.23 19.88
N ARG A 324 -14.83 -18.78 20.68
CA ARG A 324 -13.91 -19.66 21.41
C ARG A 324 -14.63 -20.53 22.45
N SER A 325 -15.58 -19.96 23.20
CA SER A 325 -16.36 -20.74 24.16
C SER A 325 -17.21 -21.81 23.45
N LYS A 326 -17.82 -21.47 22.31
CA LYS A 326 -18.56 -22.44 21.48
C LYS A 326 -17.67 -23.56 20.94
N VAL A 327 -16.45 -23.25 20.48
CA VAL A 327 -15.48 -24.28 20.07
C VAL A 327 -15.14 -25.19 21.25
N GLN A 328 -14.91 -24.64 22.43
CA GLN A 328 -14.61 -25.42 23.64
C GLN A 328 -15.78 -26.32 24.05
N ASP A 329 -17.02 -25.82 23.96
CA ASP A 329 -18.24 -26.60 24.23
C ASP A 329 -18.44 -27.72 23.20
N LEU A 330 -18.19 -27.45 21.91
CA LEU A 330 -18.26 -28.45 20.84
C LEU A 330 -17.14 -29.50 20.97
N GLU A 331 -15.93 -29.11 21.38
CA GLU A 331 -14.84 -30.04 21.67
C GLU A 331 -15.17 -30.93 22.87
N ALA A 332 -15.78 -30.38 23.93
CA ALA A 332 -16.25 -31.14 25.07
C ALA A 332 -17.39 -32.11 24.68
N LYS A 333 -18.36 -31.66 23.88
CA LYS A 333 -19.44 -32.50 23.34
C LYS A 333 -18.91 -33.60 22.44
N LEU A 334 -17.94 -33.32 21.57
CA LEU A 334 -17.29 -34.31 20.70
C LEU A 334 -16.49 -35.33 21.51
N LYS A 335 -15.76 -34.88 22.54
CA LYS A 335 -15.03 -35.76 23.45
C LYS A 335 -15.97 -36.69 24.21
N ASN A 336 -17.07 -36.17 24.75
CA ASN A 336 -18.09 -36.96 25.45
C ASN A 336 -18.81 -37.94 24.51
N ALA A 337 -19.10 -37.54 23.27
CA ALA A 337 -19.66 -38.42 22.25
C ALA A 337 -18.68 -39.54 21.85
N SER A 338 -17.37 -39.29 21.94
CA SER A 338 -16.32 -40.30 21.67
C SER A 338 -16.00 -41.21 22.85
N SER A 339 -16.37 -40.83 24.09
CA SER A 339 -15.96 -41.54 25.31
C SER A 339 -17.09 -42.18 26.14
N GLY A 340 -18.38 -42.02 25.79
CA GLY A 340 -19.49 -42.52 26.61
C GLY A 340 -20.69 -43.02 25.80
N GLY A 341 -21.05 -44.29 25.98
CA GLY A 341 -22.31 -44.85 25.50
C GLY A 341 -23.50 -44.32 26.30
N GLY A 342 -24.44 -43.65 25.61
CA GLY A 342 -25.76 -43.32 26.13
C GLY A 342 -26.06 -41.82 26.17
N ALA A 343 -26.44 -41.23 25.04
CA ALA A 343 -27.15 -39.96 25.03
C ALA A 343 -28.66 -40.25 24.85
N SER A 344 -29.46 -39.82 25.82
CA SER A 344 -30.92 -39.98 25.78
C SER A 344 -31.52 -39.06 24.71
N THR A 345 -32.61 -39.50 24.09
CA THR A 345 -33.38 -38.80 23.05
C THR A 345 -33.71 -37.33 23.38
N ALA A 346 -33.78 -36.97 24.67
CA ALA A 346 -33.98 -35.59 25.11
C ALA A 346 -32.82 -34.64 24.78
N GLU A 347 -31.59 -35.15 24.69
CA GLU A 347 -30.42 -34.35 24.35
C GLU A 347 -30.33 -34.10 22.85
N VAL A 348 -30.83 -35.03 22.03
CA VAL A 348 -30.96 -34.88 20.58
C VAL A 348 -31.99 -33.81 20.23
N ASP A 349 -33.13 -33.76 20.92
CA ASP A 349 -34.16 -32.74 20.70
C ASP A 349 -33.72 -31.35 21.20
N ARG A 350 -32.96 -31.29 22.31
CA ARG A 350 -32.35 -30.05 22.78
C ARG A 350 -31.28 -29.52 21.82
N LEU A 351 -30.41 -30.38 21.32
CA LEU A 351 -29.41 -30.02 20.31
C LEU A 351 -30.05 -29.62 18.98
N ARG A 352 -31.18 -30.23 18.58
CA ARG A 352 -31.97 -29.77 17.42
C ARG A 352 -32.52 -28.35 17.61
N GLY A 353 -33.05 -28.04 18.79
CA GLY A 353 -33.52 -26.69 19.12
C GLY A 353 -32.39 -25.65 19.10
N GLU A 354 -31.22 -26.00 19.67
CA GLU A 354 -30.02 -25.15 19.63
C GLU A 354 -29.50 -24.97 18.19
N ILE A 355 -29.53 -26.01 17.35
CA ILE A 355 -29.17 -25.96 15.91
C ILE A 355 -30.12 -25.05 15.13
N ASP A 356 -31.43 -25.08 15.40
CA ASP A 356 -32.40 -24.22 14.71
C ASP A 356 -32.26 -22.74 15.10
N VAL A 357 -31.89 -22.45 16.35
CA VAL A 357 -31.57 -21.08 16.79
C VAL A 357 -30.21 -20.64 16.21
N LEU A 358 -29.23 -21.54 16.16
CA LEU A 358 -27.92 -21.27 15.55
C LEU A 358 -27.99 -21.09 14.03
N LYS A 359 -28.82 -21.84 13.31
CA LYS A 359 -29.06 -21.64 11.88
C LYS A 359 -29.77 -20.33 11.56
N ARG A 360 -30.63 -19.83 12.46
CA ARG A 360 -31.25 -18.50 12.36
C ARG A 360 -30.31 -17.36 12.72
N SER A 361 -29.23 -17.62 13.45
CA SER A 361 -28.22 -16.64 13.87
C SER A 361 -26.86 -16.78 13.17
N ALA A 362 -26.70 -17.81 12.33
CA ALA A 362 -25.55 -17.98 11.46
C ALA A 362 -25.65 -16.99 10.29
N ILE A 363 -24.56 -16.24 10.09
CA ILE A 363 -24.36 -15.32 8.97
C ILE A 363 -24.72 -16.05 7.68
N SER A 364 -25.71 -15.55 6.94
CA SER A 364 -26.18 -16.26 5.75
C SER A 364 -25.04 -16.36 4.72
N PRO A 365 -25.04 -17.37 3.83
CA PRO A 365 -24.01 -17.50 2.80
C PRO A 365 -23.85 -16.23 1.96
N LYS A 366 -24.94 -15.48 1.75
CA LYS A 366 -24.94 -14.17 1.08
C LYS A 366 -24.23 -13.09 1.89
N GLU A 367 -24.40 -13.07 3.20
CA GLU A 367 -23.71 -12.13 4.09
C GLU A 367 -22.20 -12.48 4.20
N HIS A 368 -21.85 -13.77 4.18
CA HIS A 368 -20.45 -14.20 4.12
C HIS A 368 -19.77 -13.77 2.82
N GLU A 369 -20.44 -13.93 1.66
CA GLU A 369 -19.94 -13.47 0.37
C GLU A 369 -19.81 -11.93 0.34
N ALA A 370 -20.78 -11.20 0.92
CA ALA A 370 -20.71 -9.74 1.04
C ALA A 370 -19.56 -9.29 1.96
N LEU A 371 -19.31 -10.00 3.06
CA LEU A 371 -18.18 -9.75 3.95
C LEU A 371 -16.84 -10.06 3.29
N GLN A 372 -16.75 -11.14 2.50
CA GLN A 372 -15.56 -11.43 1.70
C GLN A 372 -15.28 -10.32 0.67
N LYS A 373 -16.29 -9.89 -0.08
CA LYS A 373 -16.15 -8.75 -1.02
C LYS A 373 -15.72 -7.48 -0.31
N LYS A 374 -16.31 -7.17 0.84
CA LYS A 374 -15.92 -6.00 1.64
C LYS A 374 -14.48 -6.12 2.16
N THR A 375 -14.04 -7.32 2.53
CA THR A 375 -12.66 -7.60 2.98
C THR A 375 -11.67 -7.43 1.84
N THR A 376 -11.99 -7.93 0.63
CA THR A 376 -11.14 -7.74 -0.55
C THR A 376 -11.07 -6.26 -0.95
N ASP A 377 -12.19 -5.55 -0.90
CA ASP A 377 -12.23 -4.10 -1.19
C ASP A 377 -11.42 -3.29 -0.17
N GLN A 378 -11.52 -3.63 1.11
CA GLN A 378 -10.71 -3.01 2.16
C GLN A 378 -9.20 -3.30 1.97
N ALA A 379 -8.83 -4.53 1.61
CA ALA A 379 -7.44 -4.88 1.33
C ALA A 379 -6.86 -4.11 0.14
N VAL A 380 -7.65 -3.91 -0.93
CA VAL A 380 -7.26 -3.07 -2.07
C VAL A 380 -7.11 -1.61 -1.63
N ARG A 381 -8.04 -1.11 -0.82
CA ARG A 381 -7.99 0.28 -0.31
C ARG A 381 -6.78 0.53 0.59
N ILE A 382 -6.39 -0.45 1.41
CA ILE A 382 -5.16 -0.40 2.21
C ILE A 382 -3.94 -0.29 1.30
N ARG A 383 -3.81 -1.14 0.27
CA ARG A 383 -2.68 -1.04 -0.69
C ARG A 383 -2.60 0.32 -1.37
N VAL A 384 -3.74 0.90 -1.77
CA VAL A 384 -3.77 2.24 -2.37
C VAL A 384 -3.34 3.31 -1.37
N LEU A 385 -3.75 3.20 -0.10
CA LEU A 385 -3.30 4.13 0.94
C LEU A 385 -1.81 3.97 1.27
N GLU A 386 -1.28 2.74 1.27
CA GLU A 386 0.15 2.47 1.42
C GLU A 386 0.95 3.08 0.27
N GLN A 387 0.48 2.95 -0.98
CA GLN A 387 1.10 3.58 -2.14
C GLN A 387 1.07 5.12 -2.02
N LYS A 388 -0.07 5.70 -1.63
CA LYS A 388 -0.18 7.15 -1.42
C LYS A 388 0.70 7.66 -0.27
N ALA A 389 0.88 6.87 0.79
CA ALA A 389 1.80 7.21 1.87
C ALA A 389 3.26 7.24 1.38
N ALA A 390 3.67 6.25 0.58
CA ALA A 390 4.99 6.24 -0.04
C ALA A 390 5.21 7.42 -1.01
N GLU A 391 4.19 7.80 -1.78
CA GLU A 391 4.22 9.00 -2.63
C GLU A 391 4.34 10.29 -1.80
N LEU A 392 3.64 10.40 -0.66
CA LEU A 392 3.78 11.56 0.23
C LEU A 392 5.17 11.64 0.86
N ASP A 393 5.76 10.51 1.25
CA ASP A 393 7.14 10.47 1.75
C ASP A 393 8.14 10.91 0.67
N TYR A 394 7.91 10.50 -0.58
CA TYR A 394 8.69 10.96 -1.73
C TYR A 394 8.59 12.48 -1.91
N TYR A 395 7.39 13.05 -1.96
CA TYR A 395 7.20 14.51 -2.11
C TYR A 395 7.71 15.31 -0.90
N SER A 396 7.67 14.73 0.30
CA SER A 396 8.24 15.34 1.51
C SER A 396 9.77 15.45 1.40
N ASN A 397 10.42 14.38 0.96
CA ASN A 397 11.86 14.36 0.73
C ASN A 397 12.25 15.33 -0.39
N GLU A 398 11.53 15.34 -1.51
CA GLU A 398 11.77 16.27 -2.60
C GLU A 398 11.59 17.73 -2.17
N ASN A 399 10.56 18.05 -1.38
CA ASN A 399 10.39 19.38 -0.80
C ASN A 399 11.54 19.76 0.14
N SER A 400 12.07 18.81 0.91
CA SER A 400 13.23 19.08 1.78
C SER A 400 14.49 19.39 0.98
N ASP A 401 14.69 18.70 -0.15
CA ASP A 401 15.81 18.94 -1.06
C ASP A 401 15.65 20.25 -1.82
N LEU A 402 14.44 20.58 -2.27
CA LEU A 402 14.13 21.87 -2.90
C LEU A 402 14.35 23.04 -1.94
N ARG A 403 13.99 22.90 -0.65
CA ARG A 403 14.27 23.91 0.37
C ARG A 403 15.77 24.12 0.58
N ARG A 404 16.55 23.05 0.64
CA ARG A 404 18.03 23.14 0.70
C ARG A 404 18.61 23.86 -0.51
N ARG A 405 18.15 23.52 -1.72
CA ARG A 405 18.59 24.20 -2.95
C ARG A 405 18.20 25.68 -2.97
N LEU A 406 17.02 26.03 -2.44
CA LEU A 406 16.62 27.43 -2.28
C LEU A 406 17.55 28.17 -1.31
N GLU A 407 17.86 27.58 -0.15
CA GLU A 407 18.82 28.16 0.81
C GLU A 407 20.21 28.37 0.18
N GLU A 408 20.69 27.41 -0.62
CA GLU A 408 21.95 27.52 -1.37
C GLU A 408 21.89 28.65 -2.40
N LEU A 409 20.81 28.76 -3.17
CA LEU A 409 20.63 29.82 -4.16
C LEU A 409 20.51 31.21 -3.50
N GLU A 410 19.86 31.31 -2.36
CA GLU A 410 19.78 32.55 -1.58
C GLU A 410 21.16 32.97 -1.05
N ALA A 411 21.98 32.01 -0.59
CA ALA A 411 23.36 32.26 -0.17
C ALA A 411 24.22 32.77 -1.34
N ILE A 412 24.13 32.15 -2.52
CA ILE A 412 24.81 32.59 -3.74
C ILE A 412 24.33 34.00 -4.15
N ALA A 413 23.03 34.27 -4.07
CA ALA A 413 22.48 35.58 -4.41
C ALA A 413 22.97 36.68 -3.45
N LEU A 414 23.12 36.38 -2.16
CA LEU A 414 23.71 37.27 -1.17
C LEU A 414 25.18 37.55 -1.47
N GLU A 415 25.96 36.52 -1.79
CA GLU A 415 27.37 36.67 -2.19
C GLU A 415 27.51 37.52 -3.46
N ALA A 416 26.67 37.27 -4.48
CA ALA A 416 26.64 38.07 -5.70
C ALA A 416 26.29 39.54 -5.43
N LYS A 417 25.36 39.82 -4.51
CA LYS A 417 25.06 41.20 -4.07
C LYS A 417 26.26 41.85 -3.37
N GLN A 418 26.99 41.11 -2.53
CA GLN A 418 28.21 41.61 -1.89
C GLN A 418 29.30 41.90 -2.92
N MET A 419 29.51 41.01 -3.89
CA MET A 419 30.46 41.21 -4.99
C MET A 419 30.10 42.43 -5.83
N ARG A 420 28.82 42.61 -6.20
CA ARG A 420 28.36 43.80 -6.93
C ARG A 420 28.63 45.11 -6.17
N ARG A 421 28.39 45.15 -4.86
CA ARG A 421 28.75 46.32 -4.03
C ARG A 421 30.25 46.60 -4.08
N ARG A 422 31.07 45.56 -3.97
CA ARG A 422 32.52 45.68 -4.02
C ARG A 422 33.04 46.16 -5.38
N ILE A 423 32.40 45.71 -6.48
CA ILE A 423 32.69 46.21 -7.83
C ILE A 423 32.36 47.71 -7.91
N ILE A 424 31.19 48.14 -7.44
CA ILE A 424 30.80 49.57 -7.44
C ILE A 424 31.81 50.41 -6.65
N ASP A 425 32.24 49.95 -5.47
CA ASP A 425 33.23 50.66 -4.65
C ASP A 425 34.59 50.76 -5.37
N LEU A 426 35.03 49.69 -6.04
CA LEU A 426 36.28 49.66 -6.80
C LEU A 426 36.21 50.55 -8.06
N GLU A 427 35.07 50.56 -8.75
CA GLU A 427 34.81 51.45 -9.89
C GLU A 427 34.83 52.91 -9.46
N ALA A 428 34.20 53.25 -8.32
CA ALA A 428 34.24 54.60 -7.75
C ALA A 428 35.68 55.03 -7.39
N GLN A 429 36.48 54.12 -6.81
CA GLN A 429 37.90 54.38 -6.54
C GLN A 429 38.72 54.58 -7.82
N ALA A 430 38.52 53.72 -8.83
CA ALA A 430 39.19 53.84 -10.13
C ALA A 430 38.82 55.16 -10.83
N PHE A 431 37.55 55.56 -10.76
CA PHE A 431 37.09 56.84 -11.30
C PHE A 431 37.71 58.03 -10.57
N ALA A 432 37.75 58.01 -9.24
CA ALA A 432 38.40 59.05 -8.44
C ALA A 432 39.90 59.17 -8.75
N MET A 433 40.61 58.05 -8.92
CA MET A 433 42.02 58.04 -9.32
C MET A 433 42.23 58.57 -10.74
N THR A 434 41.33 58.26 -11.67
CA THR A 434 41.40 58.74 -13.06
C THR A 434 41.10 60.23 -13.15
N ALA A 435 40.10 60.72 -12.41
CA ALA A 435 39.77 62.15 -12.29
C ALA A 435 40.91 62.95 -11.63
N ALA A 436 41.56 62.39 -10.60
CA ALA A 436 42.74 63.01 -10.00
C ALA A 436 43.91 63.12 -10.99
N ARG A 437 44.09 62.14 -11.88
CA ARG A 437 45.12 62.16 -12.93
C ARG A 437 44.79 63.09 -14.10
N SER A 438 43.52 63.27 -14.45
CA SER A 438 43.12 64.15 -15.56
C SER A 438 43.12 65.64 -15.17
N MET A 439 43.02 65.98 -13.88
CA MET A 439 43.19 67.37 -13.43
C MET A 439 44.62 67.90 -13.54
N GLU A 440 45.62 67.04 -13.77
CA GLU A 440 47.03 67.44 -13.85
C GLU A 440 47.51 67.70 -15.29
N LYS A 441 46.68 67.43 -16.32
CA LYS A 441 47.09 67.65 -17.73
C LYS A 441 45.88 67.83 -18.68
N ALA A 442 45.84 69.02 -19.30
CA ALA A 442 45.26 69.35 -20.64
C ALA A 442 43.83 69.99 -20.74
N PRO A 443 43.57 70.75 -21.84
CA PRO A 443 42.61 71.88 -21.96
C PRO A 443 41.20 71.49 -22.46
N PRO A 444 40.24 72.44 -22.59
CA PRO A 444 38.83 72.13 -22.84
C PRO A 444 38.59 71.63 -24.27
N SER A 445 38.02 70.42 -24.39
CA SER A 445 37.60 69.83 -25.67
C SER A 445 36.14 69.40 -25.63
N VAL A 446 35.46 69.79 -26.71
CA VAL A 446 34.06 69.56 -27.11
C VAL A 446 33.73 68.06 -27.15
N ALA A 447 32.57 67.68 -26.59
CA ALA A 447 32.02 66.33 -26.67
C ALA A 447 31.10 66.17 -27.91
N PRO A 448 31.15 65.04 -28.65
CA PRO A 448 30.26 64.78 -29.77
C PRO A 448 28.96 64.09 -29.31
N ALA A 449 27.87 64.38 -30.02
CA ALA A 449 26.52 63.89 -29.78
C ALA A 449 26.40 62.37 -29.93
N SER A 450 25.85 61.70 -28.90
CA SER A 450 25.42 60.31 -29.00
C SER A 450 24.04 60.24 -29.67
N GLN A 451 23.93 59.36 -30.67
CA GLN A 451 22.68 59.02 -31.35
C GLN A 451 21.64 58.48 -30.35
N ALA A 452 20.45 59.05 -30.39
CA ALA A 452 19.32 58.63 -29.57
C ALA A 452 18.73 57.29 -30.09
N PRO A 453 18.29 56.37 -29.21
CA PRO A 453 17.59 55.17 -29.61
C PRO A 453 16.18 55.48 -30.13
N ILE A 454 15.70 54.58 -30.98
CA ILE A 454 14.40 54.63 -31.69
C ILE A 454 13.26 54.84 -30.68
N SER A 455 12.56 55.97 -30.81
CA SER A 455 11.41 56.34 -29.99
C SER A 455 10.18 55.52 -30.41
N PHE A 456 9.81 54.53 -29.62
CA PHE A 456 8.47 53.93 -29.66
C PHE A 456 7.46 54.97 -29.18
N ARG A 457 6.50 55.34 -30.03
CA ARG A 457 5.49 56.40 -29.80
C ARG A 457 4.49 56.14 -28.64
N ASN A 458 4.70 55.10 -27.82
CA ASN A 458 3.90 54.74 -26.65
C ASN A 458 4.78 54.48 -25.40
N SER A 459 5.89 55.23 -25.23
CA SER A 459 6.92 54.97 -24.22
C SER A 459 6.47 55.06 -22.75
N ASP A 460 5.29 55.60 -22.48
CA ASP A 460 4.85 55.87 -21.10
C ASP A 460 4.04 54.71 -20.48
N LYS A 461 3.59 53.75 -21.30
CA LYS A 461 2.89 52.56 -20.80
C LYS A 461 3.90 51.44 -20.56
N ARG A 462 3.87 50.85 -19.36
CA ARG A 462 4.64 49.64 -19.06
C ARG A 462 4.21 48.53 -20.03
N LEU A 463 5.17 47.73 -20.49
CA LEU A 463 4.93 46.59 -21.40
C LEU A 463 3.83 45.66 -20.87
N GLU A 464 3.84 45.41 -19.56
CA GLU A 464 2.81 44.66 -18.84
C GLU A 464 1.40 45.19 -19.14
N THR A 465 1.18 46.50 -19.04
CA THR A 465 -0.11 47.13 -19.32
C THR A 465 -0.54 46.96 -20.78
N LEU A 466 0.41 47.02 -21.72
CA LEU A 466 0.11 46.81 -23.14
C LEU A 466 -0.29 45.34 -23.42
N LEU A 467 0.37 44.40 -22.77
CA LEU A 467 0.04 42.97 -22.86
C LEU A 467 -1.33 42.68 -22.23
N GLU A 468 -1.59 43.21 -21.04
CA GLU A 468 -2.88 43.08 -20.35
C GLU A 468 -4.03 43.70 -21.17
N GLU A 469 -3.82 44.87 -21.79
CA GLU A 469 -4.79 45.49 -22.68
C GLU A 469 -5.06 44.61 -23.91
N GLY A 470 -4.02 44.07 -24.56
CA GLY A 470 -4.15 43.19 -25.71
C GLY A 470 -4.86 41.87 -25.38
N MET A 471 -4.51 41.26 -24.26
CA MET A 471 -5.15 40.04 -23.74
C MET A 471 -6.59 40.28 -23.29
N SER A 472 -6.88 41.41 -22.67
CA SER A 472 -8.25 41.81 -22.34
C SER A 472 -9.09 42.02 -23.59
N SER A 473 -8.49 42.47 -24.69
CA SER A 473 -9.17 42.52 -25.99
C SER A 473 -9.46 41.13 -26.53
N LEU A 474 -8.54 40.17 -26.38
CA LEU A 474 -8.74 38.78 -26.79
C LEU A 474 -9.97 38.17 -26.11
N LEU A 475 -10.08 38.33 -24.79
CA LEU A 475 -11.20 37.80 -24.01
C LEU A 475 -12.55 38.39 -24.37
N ARG A 476 -12.57 39.63 -24.89
CA ARG A 476 -13.81 40.26 -25.36
C ARG A 476 -14.22 39.78 -26.74
N GLU A 477 -13.24 39.46 -27.58
CA GLU A 477 -13.48 38.97 -28.94
C GLU A 477 -13.83 37.46 -28.93
N GLU A 478 -13.28 36.69 -27.99
CA GLU A 478 -13.55 35.25 -27.86
C GLU A 478 -14.88 34.96 -27.14
N THR A 479 -15.78 34.23 -27.80
CA THR A 479 -17.08 33.86 -27.24
C THR A 479 -16.91 33.04 -25.96
N GLY A 480 -17.27 33.66 -24.83
CA GLY A 480 -17.19 33.01 -23.53
C GLY A 480 -15.77 32.80 -23.01
N GLY A 481 -14.80 33.60 -23.48
CA GLY A 481 -13.46 33.68 -22.89
C GLY A 481 -13.53 34.07 -21.41
N ARG A 482 -12.95 33.22 -20.55
CA ARG A 482 -12.93 33.42 -19.09
C ARG A 482 -11.61 33.98 -18.60
N ALA A 483 -10.51 33.43 -19.09
CA ALA A 483 -9.16 33.84 -18.69
C ALA A 483 -8.16 33.58 -19.82
N VAL A 484 -7.17 34.44 -19.91
CA VAL A 484 -6.01 34.28 -20.79
C VAL A 484 -4.75 34.53 -19.98
N VAL A 485 -3.74 33.71 -20.21
CA VAL A 485 -2.45 33.77 -19.52
C VAL A 485 -1.34 33.62 -20.54
N LEU A 486 -0.39 34.54 -20.49
CA LEU A 486 0.93 34.38 -21.09
C LEU A 486 1.88 33.90 -19.99
N ALA A 487 2.41 32.70 -20.13
CA ALA A 487 3.36 32.11 -19.20
C ALA A 487 4.60 31.57 -19.92
N ASP A 488 5.70 31.36 -19.18
CA ASP A 488 6.81 30.58 -19.70
C ASP A 488 6.46 29.07 -19.76
N THR A 489 7.37 28.26 -20.31
CA THR A 489 7.22 26.78 -20.34
C THR A 489 7.17 26.12 -18.96
N ARG A 490 7.53 26.83 -17.89
CA ARG A 490 7.49 26.35 -16.50
C ARG A 490 6.20 26.75 -15.77
N GLY A 491 5.35 27.57 -16.40
CA GLY A 491 4.09 28.06 -15.81
C GLY A 491 4.24 29.34 -14.99
N LEU A 492 5.36 30.07 -15.12
CA LEU A 492 5.51 31.40 -14.54
C LEU A 492 4.69 32.41 -15.34
N VAL A 493 3.71 33.04 -14.68
CA VAL A 493 2.86 34.06 -15.30
C VAL A 493 3.67 35.30 -15.63
N ILE A 494 3.67 35.69 -16.91
CA ILE A 494 4.26 36.94 -17.40
C ILE A 494 3.20 38.03 -17.44
N ALA A 495 2.01 37.68 -17.94
CA ALA A 495 0.86 38.58 -17.98
C ALA A 495 -0.42 37.74 -18.00
N ALA A 496 -1.51 38.24 -17.42
CA ALA A 496 -2.81 37.58 -17.48
C ALA A 496 -3.96 38.60 -17.61
N ALA A 497 -5.09 38.16 -18.17
CA ALA A 497 -6.33 38.92 -18.17
C ALA A 497 -7.53 38.01 -17.89
N GLY A 498 -8.65 38.59 -17.49
CA GLY A 498 -9.91 37.89 -17.22
C GLY A 498 -10.09 37.51 -15.76
N GLU A 499 -10.78 36.41 -15.51
CA GLU A 499 -11.11 35.93 -14.16
C GLU A 499 -9.85 35.50 -13.40
N VAL A 500 -9.51 36.26 -12.35
CA VAL A 500 -8.31 36.04 -11.50
C VAL A 500 -8.25 34.63 -10.93
N ARG A 501 -9.42 34.02 -10.66
CA ARG A 501 -9.53 32.66 -10.12
C ARG A 501 -8.96 31.57 -11.04
N TYR A 502 -8.82 31.82 -12.34
CA TYR A 502 -8.30 30.80 -13.26
C TYR A 502 -6.88 31.10 -13.74
N GLN A 503 -6.29 32.25 -13.41
CA GLN A 503 -5.02 32.67 -13.99
C GLN A 503 -3.87 31.76 -13.57
N ASN A 504 -3.76 31.43 -12.27
CA ASN A 504 -2.69 30.57 -11.77
C ASN A 504 -2.86 29.12 -12.24
N GLU A 505 -4.10 28.63 -12.25
CA GLU A 505 -4.44 27.30 -12.73
C GLU A 505 -4.18 27.15 -14.23
N LEU A 506 -4.50 28.18 -15.01
CA LEU A 506 -4.27 28.20 -16.46
C LEU A 506 -2.77 28.29 -16.78
N ALA A 507 -1.98 29.01 -15.98
CA ALA A 507 -0.52 29.03 -16.08
C ALA A 507 0.10 27.66 -15.79
N ALA A 508 -0.35 27.01 -14.70
CA ALA A 508 0.08 25.67 -14.35
C ALA A 508 -0.32 24.65 -15.43
N ALA A 509 -1.51 24.78 -16.00
CA ALA A 509 -1.96 23.94 -17.11
C ALA A 509 -1.13 24.19 -18.38
N ALA A 510 -0.70 25.43 -18.66
CA ALA A 510 0.19 25.74 -19.77
C ALA A 510 1.56 25.04 -19.66
N SER A 511 2.10 24.92 -18.44
CA SER A 511 3.32 24.16 -18.14
C SER A 511 3.14 22.67 -18.45
N VAL A 512 2.05 22.06 -17.98
CA VAL A 512 1.71 20.66 -18.28
C VAL A 512 1.56 20.44 -19.78
N VAL A 513 0.90 21.34 -20.49
CA VAL A 513 0.74 21.25 -21.95
C VAL A 513 2.07 21.39 -22.67
N SER A 514 2.99 22.21 -22.17
CA SER A 514 4.35 22.30 -22.69
C SER A 514 5.12 20.98 -22.53
N GLU A 515 5.03 20.33 -21.36
CA GLU A 515 5.64 19.00 -21.16
C GLU A 515 5.01 17.93 -22.07
N VAL A 516 3.67 17.97 -22.25
CA VAL A 516 2.97 17.07 -23.19
C VAL A 516 3.43 17.31 -24.61
N SER A 517 3.63 18.56 -25.02
CA SER A 517 4.14 18.95 -26.34
C SER A 517 5.54 18.36 -26.59
N ASP A 518 6.45 18.47 -25.62
CA ASP A 518 7.79 17.88 -25.69
C ASP A 518 7.75 16.35 -25.80
N ARG A 519 6.88 15.71 -25.01
CA ARG A 519 6.67 14.25 -25.10
C ARG A 519 6.07 13.85 -26.45
N MET A 520 5.10 14.60 -26.98
CA MET A 520 4.53 14.32 -28.30
C MET A 520 5.59 14.39 -29.39
N ARG A 521 6.49 15.36 -29.33
CA ARG A 521 7.64 15.47 -30.25
C ARG A 521 8.59 14.28 -30.16
N SER A 522 8.75 13.69 -28.98
CA SER A 522 9.58 12.48 -28.82
C SER A 522 8.92 11.21 -29.37
N LEU A 523 7.58 11.17 -29.41
CA LEU A 523 6.81 9.98 -29.80
C LEU A 523 6.37 9.99 -31.25
N LEU A 524 6.11 11.17 -31.80
CA LEU A 524 5.59 11.34 -33.15
C LEU A 524 6.61 12.07 -34.01
N PRO A 525 6.73 11.74 -35.31
CA PRO A 525 7.60 12.44 -36.26
C PRO A 525 6.99 13.79 -36.68
N ILE A 526 6.56 14.58 -35.70
CA ILE A 526 6.05 15.93 -35.89
C ILE A 526 7.11 16.92 -35.42
N ALA A 527 7.06 18.13 -35.98
CA ALA A 527 7.86 19.25 -35.50
C ALA A 527 7.33 19.74 -34.13
N GLU A 528 7.58 21.00 -33.79
CA GLU A 528 6.99 21.60 -32.60
C GLU A 528 5.48 21.81 -32.80
N PRO A 529 4.63 21.28 -31.88
CA PRO A 529 3.20 21.58 -31.89
C PRO A 529 2.98 23.10 -31.84
N HIS A 530 2.22 23.62 -32.80
CA HIS A 530 1.94 25.06 -32.87
C HIS A 530 0.83 25.46 -31.89
N ILE A 531 -0.21 24.63 -31.78
CA ILE A 531 -1.39 24.85 -30.93
C ILE A 531 -1.88 23.49 -30.40
N VAL A 532 -2.25 23.43 -29.12
CA VAL A 532 -2.93 22.29 -28.49
C VAL A 532 -4.27 22.73 -27.90
N HIS A 533 -5.32 21.97 -28.18
CA HIS A 533 -6.66 22.18 -27.63
C HIS A 533 -7.00 21.05 -26.66
N ILE A 534 -7.36 21.39 -25.43
CA ILE A 534 -7.92 20.46 -24.44
C ILE A 534 -9.39 20.81 -24.28
N LEU A 535 -10.26 19.82 -24.47
CA LEU A 535 -11.70 20.00 -24.38
C LEU A 535 -12.25 19.15 -23.22
N ASP A 536 -13.13 19.74 -22.41
CA ASP A 536 -13.90 19.02 -21.41
C ASP A 536 -15.27 18.57 -21.93
N VAL A 537 -16.00 17.80 -21.12
CA VAL A 537 -17.35 17.30 -21.44
C VAL A 537 -18.42 18.41 -21.50
N ASN A 538 -18.10 19.62 -21.02
CA ASN A 538 -18.98 20.78 -21.00
C ASN A 538 -18.66 21.78 -22.12
N ASN A 539 -17.84 21.39 -23.11
CA ASN A 539 -17.34 22.23 -24.20
C ASN A 539 -16.50 23.45 -23.73
N VAL A 540 -15.92 23.37 -22.54
CA VAL A 540 -14.86 24.28 -22.12
C VAL A 540 -13.58 23.86 -22.85
N VAL A 541 -12.94 24.83 -23.48
CA VAL A 541 -11.70 24.62 -24.22
C VAL A 541 -10.60 25.42 -23.58
N MET A 542 -9.49 24.74 -23.32
CA MET A 542 -8.20 25.37 -23.09
C MET A 542 -7.39 25.27 -24.37
N ARG A 543 -7.06 26.41 -24.97
CA ARG A 543 -6.18 26.49 -26.15
C ARG A 543 -4.84 27.02 -25.69
N THR A 544 -3.77 26.27 -25.96
CA THR A 544 -2.40 26.71 -25.67
C THR A 544 -1.64 26.83 -26.97
N ARG A 545 -1.06 27.99 -27.22
CA ARG A 545 -0.24 28.31 -28.39
C ARG A 545 1.14 28.74 -27.97
N TRP A 546 2.17 28.20 -28.63
CA TRP A 546 3.54 28.57 -28.35
C TRP A 546 3.96 29.78 -29.18
N LEU A 547 4.68 30.69 -28.53
CA LEU A 547 5.23 31.91 -29.10
C LEU A 547 6.74 31.86 -28.85
N ARG A 548 7.53 31.96 -29.92
CA ARG A 548 8.98 32.05 -29.81
C ARG A 548 9.41 33.50 -29.73
N TRP A 549 10.22 33.81 -28.72
CA TRP A 549 10.79 35.12 -28.47
C TRP A 549 12.29 34.93 -28.21
N GLU A 550 13.13 35.27 -29.20
CA GLU A 550 14.56 34.99 -29.14
C GLU A 550 14.83 33.50 -28.86
N ASP A 551 15.50 33.19 -27.74
CA ASP A 551 15.81 31.84 -27.27
C ASP A 551 14.76 31.30 -26.27
N GLU A 552 13.73 32.08 -25.94
CA GLU A 552 12.67 31.72 -25.01
C GLU A 552 11.40 31.28 -25.74
N THR A 553 10.74 30.28 -25.17
CA THR A 553 9.42 29.81 -25.64
C THR A 553 8.39 30.18 -24.59
N LEU A 554 7.38 30.93 -25.00
CA LEU A 554 6.25 31.35 -24.18
C LEU A 554 5.00 30.59 -24.59
N ALA A 555 4.12 30.31 -23.63
CA ALA A 555 2.83 29.68 -23.85
C ALA A 555 1.71 30.70 -23.59
N LEU A 556 0.94 31.01 -24.65
CA LEU A 556 -0.30 31.75 -24.56
C LEU A 556 -1.45 30.75 -24.40
N SER A 557 -2.03 30.69 -23.22
CA SER A 557 -3.15 29.81 -22.90
C SER A 557 -4.43 30.62 -22.73
N VAL A 558 -5.49 30.23 -23.43
CA VAL A 558 -6.82 30.82 -23.31
C VAL A 558 -7.83 29.78 -22.88
N LEU A 559 -8.64 30.13 -21.88
CA LEU A 559 -9.72 29.32 -21.35
C LEU A 559 -11.06 29.96 -21.74
N GLY A 560 -11.85 29.25 -22.53
CA GLY A 560 -13.14 29.73 -23.02
C GLY A 560 -14.11 28.61 -23.36
N PHE A 561 -15.18 28.94 -24.08
CA PHE A 561 -16.07 27.95 -24.66
C PHE A 561 -15.74 27.76 -26.13
N ARG A 562 -15.95 26.55 -26.65
CA ARG A 562 -15.76 26.30 -28.08
C ARG A 562 -16.84 27.00 -28.89
N ASP A 563 -16.45 27.94 -29.75
CA ASP A 563 -17.16 28.18 -30.99
C ASP A 563 -16.60 27.25 -32.08
N GLU A 564 -17.47 26.71 -32.93
CA GLU A 564 -17.10 25.69 -33.93
C GLU A 564 -16.15 26.19 -35.04
N ALA A 565 -15.75 27.47 -35.04
CA ALA A 565 -14.83 28.07 -36.01
C ALA A 565 -13.51 28.57 -35.36
N PRO A 566 -12.34 28.41 -36.02
CA PRO A 566 -11.09 29.04 -35.57
C PRO A 566 -11.23 30.56 -35.55
N ASP A 567 -10.95 31.17 -34.40
CA ASP A 567 -11.27 32.56 -34.11
C ASP A 567 -10.23 33.53 -34.77
N PRO A 568 -10.64 34.41 -35.69
CA PRO A 568 -9.76 35.42 -36.29
C PRO A 568 -9.16 36.42 -35.27
N ALA A 569 -9.75 36.55 -34.07
CA ALA A 569 -9.23 37.38 -32.99
C ALA A 569 -7.89 36.88 -32.44
N GLU A 570 -7.72 35.55 -32.38
CA GLU A 570 -6.49 34.93 -31.89
C GLU A 570 -5.30 35.29 -32.81
N GLU A 571 -5.52 35.30 -34.12
CA GLU A 571 -4.50 35.65 -35.10
C GLU A 571 -4.08 37.14 -34.99
N LYS A 572 -5.00 38.02 -34.57
CA LYS A 572 -4.75 39.44 -34.36
C LYS A 572 -3.91 39.69 -33.11
N VAL A 573 -4.12 38.91 -32.04
CA VAL A 573 -3.32 39.00 -30.82
C VAL A 573 -1.93 38.41 -31.04
N VAL A 574 -1.80 37.28 -31.73
CA VAL A 574 -0.48 36.78 -32.14
C VAL A 574 0.25 37.81 -32.98
N LYS A 575 -0.41 38.42 -33.98
CA LYS A 575 0.19 39.51 -34.76
C LYS A 575 0.59 40.71 -33.89
N THR A 576 -0.16 41.03 -32.84
CA THR A 576 0.14 42.14 -31.93
C THR A 576 1.33 41.81 -31.03
N VAL A 577 1.35 40.61 -30.46
CA VAL A 577 2.45 40.10 -29.63
C VAL A 577 3.73 40.02 -30.47
N THR A 578 3.69 39.37 -31.63
CA THR A 578 4.81 39.29 -32.57
C THR A 578 5.30 40.67 -33.03
N LYS A 579 4.41 41.66 -33.22
CA LYS A 579 4.79 43.06 -33.53
C LYS A 579 5.43 43.81 -32.37
N LEU A 580 4.90 43.67 -31.15
CA LEU A 580 5.54 44.20 -29.93
C LEU A 580 6.93 43.61 -29.74
N PHE A 581 7.08 42.40 -30.25
CA PHE A 581 8.27 41.60 -30.23
C PHE A 581 9.16 41.72 -31.49
N GLY A 582 9.02 42.79 -32.29
CA GLY A 582 10.02 43.16 -33.31
C GLY A 582 10.28 42.15 -34.44
N TYR A 583 9.55 41.03 -34.52
CA TYR A 583 9.63 40.10 -35.65
C TYR A 583 8.60 40.51 -36.69
N GLY A 584 9.05 41.28 -37.69
CA GLY A 584 8.32 41.57 -38.92
C GLY A 584 8.84 40.71 -40.06
#